data_AF-A0A419V764-F1
#
_entry.id   AF-A0A419V764-F1
#
_cell.length_a   1.000
_cell.length_b   1.000
_cell.length_c   1.000
_cell.angle_alpha   90.00
_cell.angle_beta   90.00
_cell.angle_gamma   90.00
#
_symmetry.space_group_name_H-M   'P 1'
#
loop_
_entity.id
_entity.type
_entity.pdbx_description
1 polymer ?
#
loop_
_entity_poly.entity_id
_entity_poly.type
_entity_poly.pdbx_seq_one_letter_code
_entity_poly.pdbx_strand_id
1 'polypeptide(L)'
;MDLFEDYKKKNNKPKSPKKSSGFNILSGDSTSGHGGYGVGTLSLDNITPVFIDPAEETSFIDMGALHARSAVEKRIKFLKNKEEVPNGKLYWLVWVTTDHKDGRPYYAGVTACEMTVDTDIRRGYKSLPEHVNNMDRSLKRRIIVDKMDDKSKQLLAEFLKDFDNDMWHASEKELHDGLTASQENE
;
A
#
# COMPACT_ATOMS: atom_id res chain seq x y z
N MET A 1 28.43 -33.89 23.95
CA MET A 1 28.15 -32.67 23.16
C MET A 1 27.27 -33.12 22.02
N ASP A 2 25.98 -32.85 22.14
CA ASP A 2 24.92 -33.56 21.41
C ASP A 2 24.76 -32.96 20.01
N LEU A 3 25.26 -33.66 18.98
CA LEU A 3 25.22 -33.21 17.58
C LEU A 3 23.78 -32.90 17.10
N PHE A 4 22.77 -33.45 17.78
CA PHE A 4 21.36 -33.21 17.50
C PHE A 4 20.85 -31.83 17.97
N GLU A 5 21.43 -31.25 19.02
CA GLU A 5 21.03 -29.91 19.50
C GLU A 5 21.55 -28.80 18.58
N ASP A 6 22.78 -28.92 18.09
CA ASP A 6 23.37 -27.95 17.16
C ASP A 6 22.64 -27.93 15.81
N TYR A 7 22.07 -29.06 15.39
CA TYR A 7 21.28 -29.15 14.16
C TYR A 7 19.92 -28.43 14.26
N LYS A 8 19.30 -28.42 15.45
CA LYS A 8 18.05 -27.67 15.71
C LYS A 8 18.32 -26.16 15.81
N LYS A 9 19.43 -25.73 16.42
CA LYS A 9 19.79 -24.31 16.53
C LYS A 9 20.07 -23.63 15.19
N LYS A 10 20.64 -24.35 14.21
CA LYS A 10 20.92 -23.78 12.87
C LYS A 10 19.67 -23.56 12.00
N ASN A 11 18.57 -24.25 12.28
CA ASN A 11 17.38 -24.24 11.42
C ASN A 11 16.19 -23.43 11.96
N ASN A 12 16.35 -22.77 13.11
CA ASN A 12 15.29 -21.97 13.72
C ASN A 12 15.59 -20.46 13.67
N LYS A 13 15.85 -19.94 12.46
CA LYS A 13 15.64 -18.52 12.17
C LYS A 13 14.21 -18.38 11.63
N PRO A 14 13.37 -17.50 12.20
CA PRO A 14 12.13 -17.13 11.52
C PRO A 14 12.53 -16.61 10.14
N LYS A 15 12.12 -17.32 9.09
CA LYS A 15 12.22 -16.81 7.73
C LYS A 15 11.28 -15.63 7.67
N SER A 16 11.83 -14.42 7.80
CA SER A 16 11.16 -13.21 7.35
C SER A 16 10.59 -13.51 5.96
N PRO A 17 9.27 -13.35 5.74
CA PRO A 17 8.69 -13.65 4.43
C PRO A 17 9.46 -12.85 3.39
N LYS A 18 9.91 -13.55 2.33
CA LYS A 18 10.67 -12.96 1.24
C LYS A 18 9.90 -11.74 0.71
N LYS A 19 10.47 -10.54 0.89
CA LYS A 19 10.05 -9.31 0.21
C LYS A 19 10.14 -9.57 -1.30
N SER A 20 9.02 -9.82 -1.95
CA SER A 20 8.96 -9.86 -3.41
C SER A 20 7.65 -9.26 -3.90
N SER A 21 7.64 -7.94 -3.96
CA SER A 21 6.83 -7.13 -4.87
C SER A 21 7.30 -5.69 -4.69
N GLY A 22 8.35 -5.29 -5.43
CA GLY A 22 8.75 -3.88 -5.47
C GLY A 22 7.67 -3.03 -6.15
N PHE A 23 7.74 -1.71 -5.99
CA PHE A 23 6.94 -0.82 -6.83
C PHE A 23 7.30 -1.00 -8.30
N ASN A 24 6.29 -0.94 -9.18
CA ASN A 24 6.49 -0.96 -10.63
C ASN A 24 6.93 0.43 -11.11
N ILE A 25 8.25 0.62 -11.26
CA ILE A 25 8.82 1.88 -11.76
C ILE A 25 9.10 1.71 -13.26
N LEU A 26 8.29 2.33 -14.13
CA LEU A 26 8.52 2.29 -15.58
C LEU A 26 9.75 3.13 -15.96
N SER A 27 10.76 2.56 -16.60
CA SER A 27 11.91 3.32 -17.12
C SER A 27 11.44 4.39 -18.13
N GLY A 28 11.84 5.64 -17.92
CA GLY A 28 11.33 6.83 -18.61
C GLY A 28 11.65 6.99 -20.11
N ASP A 29 11.60 5.94 -20.92
CA ASP A 29 11.90 5.99 -22.36
C ASP A 29 10.73 5.51 -23.25
N SER A 30 9.52 6.00 -22.97
CA SER A 30 8.34 5.72 -23.80
C SER A 30 8.06 6.81 -24.85
N THR A 31 9.01 7.70 -25.15
CA THR A 31 8.80 8.79 -26.13
C THR A 31 9.71 8.72 -27.37
N SER A 32 10.59 7.74 -27.50
CA SER A 32 11.33 7.53 -28.74
C SER A 32 10.52 6.74 -29.78
N GLY A 33 9.64 7.44 -30.51
CA GLY A 33 9.40 7.14 -31.91
C GLY A 33 8.22 6.24 -32.28
N HIS A 34 7.00 6.63 -31.95
CA HIS A 34 5.86 6.64 -32.89
C HIS A 34 4.69 7.36 -32.20
N GLY A 35 4.04 8.30 -32.89
CA GLY A 35 2.80 8.93 -32.41
C GLY A 35 1.62 7.94 -32.43
N GLY A 36 1.71 6.86 -31.66
CA GLY A 36 0.73 5.80 -31.54
C GLY A 36 -0.09 5.95 -30.26
N TYR A 37 -1.40 5.81 -30.38
CA TYR A 37 -2.40 5.71 -29.31
C TYR A 37 -1.84 5.26 -27.94
N GLY A 38 -1.90 6.12 -26.92
CA GLY A 38 -1.54 5.75 -25.55
C GLY A 38 -0.65 6.74 -24.78
N VAL A 39 -0.16 7.81 -25.43
CA VAL A 39 0.59 8.88 -24.75
C VAL A 39 -0.34 9.59 -23.75
N GLY A 40 -0.28 9.18 -22.49
CA GLY A 40 -1.13 9.68 -21.40
C GLY A 40 -2.21 8.70 -20.89
N THR A 41 -2.26 7.45 -21.33
CA THR A 41 -3.17 6.47 -20.72
C THR A 41 -2.67 6.04 -19.35
N LEU A 42 -3.50 6.25 -18.33
CA LEU A 42 -3.30 5.75 -16.96
C LEU A 42 -3.21 4.22 -16.99
N SER A 43 -2.00 3.66 -17.08
CA SER A 43 -1.82 2.21 -17.01
C SER A 43 -1.89 1.75 -15.56
N LEU A 44 -2.58 0.63 -15.33
CA LEU A 44 -2.57 -0.07 -14.04
C LEU A 44 -1.17 -0.55 -13.65
N ASP A 45 -0.21 -0.52 -14.58
CA ASP A 45 1.17 -0.88 -14.32
C ASP A 45 1.82 0.04 -13.27
N ASN A 46 1.38 1.29 -13.16
CA ASN A 46 2.00 2.29 -12.28
C ASN A 46 1.43 2.31 -10.86
N ILE A 47 0.42 1.49 -10.57
CA ILE A 47 -0.26 1.48 -9.27
C ILE A 47 0.13 0.24 -8.47
N THR A 48 0.52 0.46 -7.22
CA THR A 48 0.93 -0.58 -6.29
C THR A 48 0.05 -0.52 -5.04
N PRO A 49 -0.72 -1.58 -4.72
CA PRO A 49 -1.42 -1.70 -3.45
C PRO A 49 -0.46 -1.97 -2.29
N VAL A 50 -0.51 -1.10 -1.28
CA VAL A 50 0.20 -1.24 -0.01
C VAL A 50 -0.83 -1.43 1.09
N PHE A 51 -0.67 -2.48 1.89
CA PHE A 51 -1.44 -2.69 3.10
C PHE A 51 -0.71 -2.09 4.30
N ILE A 52 -1.45 -1.37 5.15
CA ILE A 52 -1.00 -0.92 6.46
C ILE A 52 -1.85 -1.60 7.53
N ASP A 53 -1.19 -2.26 8.46
CA ASP A 53 -1.78 -2.89 9.63
C ASP A 53 -1.30 -2.14 10.88
N PRO A 54 -2.08 -1.17 11.39
CA PRO A 54 -1.69 -0.41 12.57
C PRO A 54 -1.67 -1.22 13.86
N ALA A 55 -2.35 -2.39 13.90
CA ALA A 55 -2.38 -3.23 15.09
C ALA A 55 -1.06 -4.00 15.25
N GLU A 56 -0.49 -4.51 14.15
CA GLU A 56 0.78 -5.25 14.16
C GLU A 56 1.98 -4.38 13.78
N GLU A 57 1.76 -3.11 13.44
CA GLU A 57 2.80 -2.18 12.98
C GLU A 57 3.52 -2.71 11.73
N THR A 58 2.75 -3.29 10.80
CA THR A 58 3.30 -3.85 9.56
C THR A 58 2.76 -3.15 8.33
N SER A 59 3.65 -2.99 7.34
CA SER A 59 3.35 -2.42 6.03
C SER A 59 3.91 -3.33 4.95
N PHE A 60 3.09 -3.71 3.96
CA PHE A 60 3.51 -4.65 2.92
C PHE A 60 2.75 -4.45 1.60
N ILE A 61 3.39 -4.85 0.49
CA ILE A 61 2.77 -4.82 -0.84
C ILE A 61 2.10 -6.16 -1.12
N ASP A 62 0.88 -6.13 -1.65
CA ASP A 62 0.19 -7.32 -2.17
C ASP A 62 -0.60 -7.00 -3.45
N MET A 63 0.04 -7.26 -4.59
CA MET A 63 -0.54 -7.06 -5.93
C MET A 63 -1.84 -7.85 -6.16
N GLY A 64 -2.13 -8.85 -5.33
CA GLY A 64 -3.41 -9.56 -5.35
C GLY A 64 -4.61 -8.64 -5.10
N ALA A 65 -4.42 -7.51 -4.41
CA ALA A 65 -5.49 -6.55 -4.12
C ALA A 65 -6.08 -5.90 -5.38
N LEU A 66 -5.32 -5.79 -6.47
CA LEU A 66 -5.84 -5.30 -7.77
C LEU A 66 -7.02 -6.14 -8.27
N HIS A 67 -7.11 -7.40 -7.85
CA HIS A 67 -8.15 -8.35 -8.25
C HIS A 67 -8.98 -8.87 -7.08
N ALA A 68 -8.93 -8.19 -5.92
CA ALA A 68 -9.56 -8.64 -4.67
C ALA A 68 -9.12 -10.05 -4.21
N ARG A 69 -7.82 -10.35 -4.37
CA ARG A 69 -7.19 -11.65 -4.07
C ARG A 69 -5.96 -11.52 -3.17
N SER A 70 -5.82 -10.41 -2.45
CA SER A 70 -4.74 -10.26 -1.46
C SER A 70 -4.85 -11.30 -0.33
N ALA A 71 -3.77 -11.49 0.42
CA ALA A 71 -3.75 -12.33 1.61
C ALA A 71 -4.81 -11.89 2.64
N VAL A 72 -5.01 -10.56 2.78
CA VAL A 72 -6.01 -9.96 3.67
C VAL A 72 -7.44 -10.22 3.20
N GLU A 73 -7.68 -10.27 1.89
CA GLU A 73 -9.02 -10.45 1.33
C GLU A 73 -9.42 -11.91 1.09
N LYS A 74 -8.44 -12.78 0.84
CA LYS A 74 -8.68 -14.19 0.53
C LYS A 74 -9.50 -14.85 1.63
N ARG A 75 -10.55 -15.57 1.22
CA ARG A 75 -11.45 -16.35 2.09
C ARG A 75 -12.32 -15.51 3.04
N ILE A 76 -12.36 -14.19 2.88
CA ILE A 76 -13.22 -13.28 3.63
C ILE A 76 -14.44 -12.89 2.78
N LYS A 77 -15.61 -12.88 3.39
CA LYS A 77 -16.82 -12.32 2.78
C LYS A 77 -16.99 -10.89 3.26
N PHE A 78 -16.88 -9.92 2.34
CA PHE A 78 -17.12 -8.51 2.65
C PHE A 78 -18.62 -8.21 2.74
N LEU A 79 -19.01 -7.59 3.85
CA LEU A 79 -20.36 -7.14 4.17
C LEU A 79 -20.52 -5.65 3.83
N LYS A 80 -21.77 -5.21 3.71
CA LYS A 80 -22.10 -3.83 3.35
C LYS A 80 -22.02 -2.87 4.53
N ASN A 81 -22.19 -3.38 5.74
CA ASN A 81 -22.23 -2.58 6.97
C ASN A 81 -21.06 -2.97 7.85
N LYS A 82 -20.39 -1.97 8.42
CA LYS A 82 -19.21 -2.17 9.28
C LYS A 82 -19.60 -2.80 10.62
N GLU A 83 -20.80 -2.48 11.09
CA GLU A 83 -21.37 -2.93 12.36
C GLU A 83 -21.58 -4.45 12.39
N GLU A 84 -21.69 -5.11 11.23
CA GLU A 84 -21.78 -6.57 11.12
C GLU A 84 -20.42 -7.28 11.31
N VAL A 85 -19.33 -6.51 11.50
CA VAL A 85 -17.97 -7.02 11.76
C VAL A 85 -17.40 -6.32 13.00
N PRO A 86 -18.01 -6.52 14.19
CA PRO A 86 -17.70 -5.72 15.38
C PRO A 86 -16.27 -5.92 15.90
N ASN A 87 -15.67 -7.09 15.66
CA ASN A 87 -14.30 -7.42 16.05
C ASN A 87 -13.32 -7.38 14.86
N GLY A 88 -13.70 -6.72 13.77
CA GLY A 88 -12.88 -6.64 12.58
C GLY A 88 -11.60 -5.86 12.83
N LYS A 89 -10.46 -6.49 12.58
CA LYS A 89 -9.15 -5.84 12.61
C LYS A 89 -9.05 -4.82 11.48
N LEU A 90 -8.62 -3.60 11.82
CA LEU A 90 -8.43 -2.51 10.86
C LEU A 90 -7.23 -2.78 9.95
N TYR A 91 -7.42 -2.55 8.66
CA TYR A 91 -6.36 -2.41 7.67
C TYR A 91 -6.64 -1.18 6.81
N TRP A 92 -5.58 -0.55 6.33
CA TRP A 92 -5.66 0.40 5.23
C TRP A 92 -5.15 -0.26 3.96
N LEU A 93 -5.94 -0.20 2.89
CA LEU A 93 -5.44 -0.45 1.53
C LEU A 93 -5.12 0.88 0.88
N VAL A 94 -3.83 1.11 0.66
CA VAL A 94 -3.29 2.34 0.07
C VAL A 94 -2.90 2.07 -1.37
N TRP A 95 -3.48 2.83 -2.28
CA TRP A 95 -3.14 2.84 -3.70
C TRP A 95 -2.01 3.84 -3.95
N VAL A 96 -0.83 3.34 -4.24
CA VAL A 96 0.34 4.18 -4.49
C VAL A 96 0.68 4.14 -5.98
N THR A 97 0.56 5.28 -6.64
CA THR A 97 0.92 5.48 -8.04
C THR A 97 2.29 6.13 -8.12
N THR A 98 3.16 5.57 -8.95
CA THR A 98 4.52 6.08 -9.19
C THR A 98 4.60 6.69 -10.58
N ASP A 99 5.35 7.78 -10.73
CA ASP A 99 5.56 8.43 -12.03
C ASP A 99 6.96 9.04 -12.12
N HIS A 100 7.33 9.58 -13.28
CA HIS A 100 8.61 10.25 -13.50
C HIS A 100 8.43 11.75 -13.71
N LYS A 101 9.24 12.55 -13.04
CA LYS A 101 9.37 13.99 -13.23
C LYS A 101 10.83 14.31 -13.47
N ASP A 102 11.14 14.92 -14.60
CA ASP A 102 12.52 15.24 -15.02
C ASP A 102 13.49 14.03 -14.94
N GLY A 103 13.00 12.85 -15.32
CA GLY A 103 13.77 11.60 -15.29
C GLY A 103 13.94 10.95 -13.92
N ARG A 104 13.34 11.50 -12.86
CA ARG A 104 13.37 10.94 -11.50
C ARG A 104 12.02 10.36 -11.10
N PRO A 105 11.97 9.13 -10.55
CA PRO A 105 10.73 8.57 -10.05
C PRO A 105 10.26 9.33 -8.80
N TYR A 106 8.95 9.43 -8.61
CA TYR A 106 8.33 9.98 -7.42
C TYR A 106 6.97 9.33 -7.15
N TYR A 107 6.48 9.43 -5.91
CA TYR A 107 5.13 9.00 -5.55
C TYR A 107 4.14 10.06 -6.02
N ALA A 108 3.48 9.78 -7.13
CA ALA A 108 2.62 10.73 -7.82
C ALA A 108 1.19 10.75 -7.27
N GLY A 109 0.70 9.63 -6.77
CA GLY A 109 -0.64 9.52 -6.18
C GLY A 109 -0.63 8.53 -5.02
N VAL A 110 -1.33 8.86 -3.93
CA VAL A 110 -1.39 8.03 -2.73
C VAL A 110 -2.78 8.19 -2.12
N THR A 111 -3.62 7.17 -2.21
CA THR A 111 -4.99 7.23 -1.67
C THR A 111 -5.26 6.05 -0.76
N ALA A 112 -5.87 6.29 0.40
CA ALA A 112 -6.12 5.25 1.41
C ALA A 112 -7.60 4.86 1.47
N CYS A 113 -7.86 3.57 1.66
CA CYS A 113 -9.21 3.02 1.84
C CYS A 113 -9.26 2.21 3.13
N GLU A 114 -10.26 2.47 3.97
CA GLU A 114 -10.48 1.70 5.18
C GLU A 114 -11.06 0.32 4.83
N MET A 115 -10.56 -0.71 5.51
CA MET A 115 -11.21 -2.01 5.54
C MET A 115 -11.06 -2.68 6.90
N THR A 116 -12.03 -3.50 7.28
CA THR A 116 -11.91 -4.34 8.48
C THR A 116 -12.04 -5.81 8.10
N VAL A 117 -11.29 -6.67 8.80
CA VAL A 117 -11.30 -8.11 8.58
C VAL A 117 -11.33 -8.83 9.92
N ASP A 118 -12.35 -9.64 10.11
CA ASP A 118 -12.46 -10.63 11.18
C ASP A 118 -12.23 -12.02 10.57
N THR A 119 -11.07 -12.57 10.87
CA THR A 119 -10.65 -13.89 10.37
C THR A 119 -11.41 -15.03 11.03
N ASP A 120 -11.91 -14.84 12.25
CA ASP A 120 -12.53 -15.89 13.06
C ASP A 120 -13.91 -16.24 12.50
N ILE A 121 -14.70 -15.21 12.15
CA ILE A 121 -16.01 -15.39 11.49
C ILE A 121 -15.92 -15.33 9.96
N ARG A 122 -14.72 -15.07 9.42
CA ARG A 122 -14.43 -14.91 7.98
C ARG A 122 -15.33 -13.84 7.35
N ARG A 123 -15.47 -12.71 8.02
CA ARG A 123 -16.23 -11.54 7.55
C ARG A 123 -15.33 -10.31 7.56
N GLY A 124 -15.62 -9.38 6.67
CA GLY A 124 -14.94 -8.11 6.64
C GLY A 124 -15.88 -7.02 6.16
N TYR A 125 -15.45 -5.78 6.29
CA TYR A 125 -16.13 -4.63 5.71
C TYR A 125 -15.16 -3.88 4.82
N LYS A 126 -15.66 -3.44 3.66
CA LYS A 126 -14.99 -2.45 2.82
C LYS A 126 -16.01 -1.80 1.88
N SER A 127 -15.75 -0.55 1.51
CA SER A 127 -16.57 0.15 0.52
C SER A 127 -16.00 -0.06 -0.89
N LEU A 128 -16.60 -0.97 -1.67
CA LEU A 128 -16.18 -1.17 -3.07
C LEU A 128 -16.17 0.12 -3.90
N PRO A 129 -17.18 1.02 -3.80
CA PRO A 129 -17.13 2.31 -4.49
C PRO A 129 -15.95 3.18 -4.07
N GLU A 130 -15.62 3.22 -2.77
CA GLU A 130 -14.47 3.96 -2.28
C GLU A 130 -13.17 3.41 -2.85
N HIS A 131 -12.98 2.09 -2.81
CA HIS A 131 -11.77 1.44 -3.32
C HIS A 131 -11.53 1.74 -4.81
N VAL A 132 -12.57 1.61 -5.64
CA VAL A 132 -12.46 1.89 -7.09
C VAL A 132 -12.22 3.38 -7.34
N ASN A 133 -12.94 4.26 -6.66
CA ASN A 133 -12.78 5.71 -6.85
C ASN A 133 -11.41 6.19 -6.37
N ASN A 134 -10.90 5.69 -5.25
CA ASN A 134 -9.60 6.06 -4.73
C ASN A 134 -8.47 5.48 -5.59
N MET A 135 -8.64 4.28 -6.17
CA MET A 135 -7.71 3.75 -7.18
C MET A 135 -7.61 4.69 -8.40
N ASP A 136 -8.76 5.09 -8.97
CA ASP A 136 -8.80 6.06 -10.09
C ASP A 136 -8.18 7.42 -9.72
N ARG A 137 -8.45 7.91 -8.51
CA ARG A 137 -7.87 9.17 -8.01
C ARG A 137 -6.35 9.08 -7.80
N SER A 138 -5.84 7.95 -7.31
CA SER A 138 -4.39 7.72 -7.19
C SER A 138 -3.72 7.75 -8.56
N LEU A 139 -4.29 7.05 -9.55
CA LEU A 139 -3.82 7.11 -10.94
C LEU A 139 -3.82 8.54 -11.48
N LYS A 140 -4.83 9.35 -11.13
CA LYS A 140 -4.90 10.79 -11.44
C LYS A 140 -4.00 11.68 -10.57
N ARG A 141 -2.99 11.09 -9.92
CA ARG A 141 -1.98 11.78 -9.10
C ARG A 141 -2.59 12.58 -7.96
N ARG A 142 -3.60 12.02 -7.28
CA ARG A 142 -4.20 12.63 -6.07
C ARG A 142 -3.61 12.01 -4.81
N ILE A 143 -3.44 12.84 -3.78
CA ILE A 143 -3.07 12.44 -2.43
C ILE A 143 -4.33 12.53 -1.55
N ILE A 144 -4.77 11.41 -0.99
CA ILE A 144 -5.98 11.30 -0.16
C ILE A 144 -5.69 10.33 0.98
N VAL A 145 -5.12 10.87 2.06
CA VAL A 145 -4.72 10.13 3.27
C VAL A 145 -5.33 10.75 4.53
N ASP A 146 -6.27 11.68 4.37
CA ASP A 146 -6.92 12.45 5.42
C ASP A 146 -7.62 11.58 6.46
N LYS A 147 -8.25 10.47 6.01
CA LYS A 147 -8.98 9.54 6.88
C LYS A 147 -8.08 8.64 7.73
N MET A 148 -6.79 8.53 7.38
CA MET A 148 -5.86 7.68 8.12
C MET A 148 -5.57 8.29 9.48
N ASP A 149 -5.53 7.44 10.51
CA ASP A 149 -5.02 7.81 11.81
C ASP A 149 -3.49 8.07 11.76
N ASP A 150 -2.98 8.80 12.76
CA ASP A 150 -1.58 9.24 12.77
C ASP A 150 -0.59 8.08 12.78
N LYS A 151 -0.92 6.98 13.49
CA LYS A 151 -0.09 5.78 13.52
C LYS A 151 0.00 5.15 12.13
N SER A 152 -1.13 5.02 11.45
CA SER A 152 -1.16 4.49 10.09
C SER A 152 -0.44 5.41 9.08
N LYS A 153 -0.55 6.74 9.22
CA LYS A 153 0.20 7.71 8.41
C LYS A 153 1.71 7.56 8.60
N GLN A 154 2.15 7.42 9.85
CA GLN A 154 3.56 7.20 10.18
C GLN A 154 4.09 5.91 9.56
N LEU A 155 3.37 4.79 9.72
CA LEU A 155 3.75 3.50 9.14
C LEU A 155 3.86 3.56 7.60
N LEU A 156 2.95 4.29 6.95
CA LEU A 156 3.01 4.52 5.51
C LEU A 156 4.21 5.40 5.11
N ALA A 157 4.46 6.49 5.85
CA ALA A 157 5.60 7.38 5.59
C ALA A 157 6.94 6.64 5.70
N GLU A 158 7.11 5.87 6.77
CA GLU A 158 8.30 5.04 7.00
C GLU A 158 8.44 4.00 5.89
N PHE A 159 7.36 3.31 5.53
CA PHE A 159 7.38 2.33 4.44
C PHE A 159 7.82 2.93 3.09
N LEU A 160 7.30 4.10 2.73
CA LEU A 160 7.66 4.78 1.47
C LEU A 160 9.11 5.28 1.48
N LYS A 161 9.57 5.86 2.60
CA LYS A 161 10.97 6.29 2.78
C LYS A 161 11.96 5.13 2.71
N ASP A 162 11.61 4.02 3.36
CA ASP A 162 12.44 2.81 3.40
C ASP A 162 12.47 2.08 2.06
N PHE A 163 11.40 2.23 1.26
CA PHE A 163 11.39 1.67 -0.08
C PHE A 163 12.36 2.40 -1.00
N ASP A 164 12.23 3.73 -1.11
CA ASP A 164 13.12 4.56 -1.91
C ASP A 164 13.13 5.99 -1.37
N ASN A 165 14.25 6.35 -0.73
CA ASN A 165 14.42 7.64 -0.08
C ASN A 165 14.51 8.80 -1.09
N ASP A 166 15.13 8.57 -2.24
CA ASP A 166 15.25 9.59 -3.30
C ASP A 166 13.88 9.87 -3.91
N MET A 167 13.09 8.81 -4.14
CA MET A 167 11.71 8.91 -4.61
C MET A 167 10.81 9.64 -3.62
N TRP A 168 10.96 9.35 -2.32
CA TRP A 168 10.28 10.08 -1.26
C TRP A 168 10.60 11.57 -1.33
N HIS A 169 11.88 11.95 -1.42
CA HIS A 169 12.30 13.35 -1.48
C HIS A 169 11.88 14.06 -2.78
N ALA A 170 11.75 13.34 -3.89
CA ALA A 170 11.24 13.86 -5.16
C ALA A 170 9.71 14.05 -5.18
N SER A 171 8.99 13.49 -4.20
CA SER A 171 7.53 13.55 -4.15
C SER A 171 7.00 14.91 -3.70
N GLU A 172 5.77 15.22 -4.10
CA GLU A 172 5.14 16.52 -3.82
C GLU A 172 4.98 16.76 -2.31
N LYS A 173 5.11 18.03 -1.90
CA LYS A 173 4.99 18.44 -0.48
C LYS A 173 3.66 18.00 0.14
N GLU A 174 2.58 17.96 -0.65
CA GLU A 174 1.26 17.47 -0.23
C GLU A 174 1.32 16.06 0.37
N LEU A 175 2.15 15.16 -0.18
CA LEU A 175 2.35 13.82 0.37
C LEU A 175 3.04 13.87 1.72
N HIS A 176 4.11 14.67 1.83
CA HIS A 176 4.86 14.81 3.08
C HIS A 176 4.00 15.40 4.18
N ASP A 177 3.26 16.47 3.87
CA ASP A 177 2.33 17.12 4.80
C ASP A 177 1.19 16.19 5.19
N GLY A 178 0.61 15.47 4.22
CA GLY A 178 -0.50 14.54 4.48
C GLY A 178 -0.12 13.35 5.37
N LEU A 179 1.16 12.95 5.36
CA LEU A 179 1.68 11.83 6.15
C LEU A 179 2.45 12.24 7.41
N THR A 180 2.85 13.50 7.53
CA THR A 180 3.45 14.05 8.74
C THR A 180 2.32 14.66 9.55
N ALA A 181 1.77 13.89 10.49
CA ALA A 181 0.62 14.30 11.29
C ALA A 181 0.73 15.74 11.83
N SER A 182 -0.38 16.46 11.73
CA SER A 182 -0.58 17.77 12.36
C SER A 182 -0.27 17.67 13.86
N GLN A 183 0.79 18.33 14.29
CA GLN A 183 0.93 18.77 15.68
C GLN A 183 -0.10 19.88 15.91
N GLU A 184 -1.37 19.55 16.05
CA GLU A 184 -2.32 20.46 16.70
C GLU A 184 -2.19 20.22 18.20
N ASN A 185 -1.52 21.19 18.82
CA ASN A 185 -1.33 21.32 20.25
C ASN A 185 -2.68 21.31 20.98
N GLU A 186 -2.63 20.69 22.15
CA GLU A 186 -3.52 20.77 23.31
C GLU A 186 -4.25 22.11 23.51
#